data_AF-A0A9Q0XST3-F1
#
_entry.id   AF-A0A9Q0XST3-F1
#
_cell.length_a   1.000
_cell.length_b   1.000
_cell.length_c   1.000
_cell.angle_alpha   90.00
_cell.angle_beta   90.00
_cell.angle_gamma   90.00
#
_symmetry.space_group_name_H-M   'P 1'
#
loop_
_entity.id
_entity.type
_entity.pdbx_description
1 polymer ?
#
loop_
_entity_poly.entity_id
_entity_poly.type
_entity_poly.pdbx_seq_one_letter_code
_entity_poly.pdbx_strand_id
1 'polypeptide(L)'
;MKEKCKHYLAYVKKRVKDVISPIVFEAVYSLGEHVAAREEKDLPALKPVLRWKRGEKMAQRNQTVFERNCQSEDCAADLKLEGKLFLSSVDDRAPYLALGAVKNISLNISISNLGDDAYDTNIAFNFSRELFFIKMWQKEEMGIACELLEPDSDFLKCSVGFPFMRSKSKYEFSVIFDTSHLSGEEDTLSFLVTAQSGNLEHNLHDNSLTLSVPLMHEVDSSITGVVSPSSFIYGESVPASQFIQLEDFECHFQDLNFTFQVYNAGPSTLPGSFVNISFPNRLSSTGAEMFQIRQMM
;
A
#
# COMPACT_ATOMS: atom_id res chain seq x y z
N MET A 1 45.56 -51.00 5.72
CA MET A 1 44.82 -49.93 6.45
C MET A 1 43.34 -50.23 6.26
N LYS A 2 42.55 -50.30 7.34
CA LYS A 2 41.09 -50.49 7.22
C LYS A 2 40.43 -49.12 7.36
N GLU A 3 39.72 -48.69 6.32
CA GLU A 3 38.90 -47.48 6.39
C GLU A 3 37.79 -47.68 7.43
N LYS A 4 37.52 -46.64 8.23
CA LYS A 4 36.41 -46.62 9.18
C LYS A 4 35.46 -45.51 8.78
N CYS A 5 34.28 -45.88 8.31
CA CYS A 5 33.23 -44.94 7.96
C CYS A 5 32.23 -44.80 9.12
N LYS A 6 31.74 -43.58 9.34
CA LYS A 6 30.61 -43.28 10.23
C LYS A 6 29.57 -42.52 9.44
N HIS A 7 28.32 -42.95 9.53
CA HIS A 7 27.20 -42.27 8.89
C HIS A 7 26.55 -41.31 9.88
N TYR A 8 26.20 -40.12 9.38
CA TYR A 8 25.46 -39.10 10.10
C TYR A 8 24.18 -38.79 9.34
N LEU A 9 23.08 -38.63 10.06
CA LEU A 9 21.79 -38.29 9.48
C LEU A 9 21.48 -36.83 9.81
N ALA A 10 21.29 -36.02 8.77
CA ALA A 10 20.96 -34.61 8.88
C ALA A 10 19.52 -34.38 8.42
N TYR A 11 18.81 -33.47 9.09
CA TYR A 11 17.44 -33.11 8.76
C TYR A 11 17.36 -31.66 8.33
N VAL A 12 16.60 -31.39 7.28
CA VAL A 12 16.29 -30.04 6.81
C VAL A 12 15.06 -29.52 7.56
N LYS A 13 15.08 -28.24 7.96
CA LYS A 13 13.93 -27.60 8.61
C LYS A 13 12.74 -27.52 7.65
N LYS A 14 11.51 -27.59 8.17
CA LYS A 14 10.29 -27.49 7.33
C LYS A 14 10.15 -26.17 6.56
N ARG A 15 10.66 -25.06 7.10
CA ARG A 15 10.68 -23.75 6.42
C ARG A 15 12.12 -23.31 6.27
N VAL A 16 12.63 -23.28 5.04
CA VAL A 16 13.98 -22.85 4.69
C VAL A 16 13.86 -21.62 3.80
N LYS A 17 14.54 -20.53 4.18
CA LYS A 17 14.50 -19.26 3.44
C LYS A 17 15.28 -19.33 2.12
N ASP A 18 16.41 -20.01 2.13
CA ASP A 18 17.29 -20.15 0.98
C ASP A 18 17.29 -21.61 0.49
N VAL A 19 16.59 -21.86 -0.60
CA VAL A 19 16.54 -23.16 -1.28
C VAL A 19 17.41 -23.18 -2.55
N ILE A 20 18.10 -22.08 -2.84
CA ILE A 20 18.89 -21.89 -4.06
C ILE A 20 20.34 -22.25 -3.78
N SER A 21 20.89 -21.78 -2.65
CA SER A 21 22.28 -22.03 -2.27
C SER A 21 22.53 -23.50 -1.96
N PRO A 22 23.67 -24.06 -2.37
CA PRO A 22 24.05 -25.42 -2.02
C PRO A 22 24.29 -25.55 -0.51
N ILE A 23 23.83 -26.65 0.07
CA ILE A 23 24.13 -27.03 1.45
C ILE A 23 25.54 -27.63 1.46
N VAL A 24 26.48 -26.94 2.11
CA VAL A 24 27.88 -27.36 2.21
C VAL A 24 28.11 -28.17 3.48
N PHE A 25 28.68 -29.37 3.31
CA PHE A 25 29.16 -30.22 4.38
C PHE A 25 30.69 -30.13 4.45
N GLU A 26 31.22 -29.79 5.63
CA GLU A 26 32.66 -29.74 5.89
C GLU A 26 33.02 -30.71 7.02
N ALA A 27 33.92 -31.66 6.72
CA ALA A 27 34.47 -32.59 7.69
C ALA A 27 35.94 -32.21 7.97
N VAL A 28 36.17 -31.54 9.09
CA VAL A 28 37.51 -31.15 9.56
C VAL A 28 38.08 -32.27 10.44
N TYR A 29 39.34 -32.64 10.21
CA TYR A 29 40.01 -33.65 11.02
C TYR A 29 41.36 -33.15 11.54
N SER A 30 41.75 -33.66 12.70
CA SER A 30 43.02 -33.40 13.34
C SER A 30 43.59 -34.68 13.95
N LEU A 31 44.89 -34.69 14.22
CA LEU A 31 45.54 -35.83 14.85
C LEU A 31 45.25 -35.80 16.34
N GLY A 32 44.62 -36.87 16.85
CA GLY A 32 44.42 -37.05 18.28
C GLY A 32 45.72 -37.34 19.04
N GLU A 33 45.64 -37.39 20.36
CA GLU A 33 46.79 -37.71 21.21
C GLU A 33 47.31 -39.13 20.93
N HIS A 34 48.63 -39.24 20.75
CA HIS A 34 49.27 -40.53 20.56
C HIS A 34 49.39 -41.25 21.90
N VAL A 35 48.52 -42.25 22.11
CA VAL A 35 48.60 -43.15 23.27
C VAL A 35 49.61 -44.25 22.96
N ALA A 36 50.88 -44.00 23.28
CA ALA A 36 51.88 -45.05 23.33
C ALA A 36 51.65 -45.89 24.59
N ALA A 37 51.60 -47.21 24.46
CA ALA A 37 51.65 -48.09 25.62
C ALA A 37 52.96 -47.82 26.37
N ARG A 38 52.89 -47.70 27.71
CA ARG A 38 54.07 -47.61 28.58
C ARG A 38 54.84 -48.92 28.48
N GLU A 39 55.68 -49.04 27.46
CA GLU A 39 56.82 -49.97 27.48
C GLU A 39 58.00 -49.19 28.04
N GLU A 40 58.68 -49.76 29.04
CA GLU A 40 59.98 -49.28 29.51
C GLU A 40 60.98 -49.36 28.35
N LYS A 41 61.19 -48.25 27.65
CA LYS A 41 62.22 -48.10 26.63
C LYS A 41 63.00 -46.81 26.86
N ASP A 42 64.32 -46.87 26.66
CA ASP A 42 65.30 -45.81 26.91
C ASP A 42 65.15 -44.53 26.05
N LEU A 43 64.17 -44.46 25.15
CA LEU A 43 63.95 -43.34 24.23
C LEU A 43 62.51 -42.82 24.28
N PRO A 44 62.29 -41.49 24.18
CA PRO A 44 60.95 -40.92 24.17
C PRO A 44 60.17 -41.36 22.93
N ALA A 45 58.88 -41.69 23.11
CA ALA A 45 58.01 -42.12 22.03
C ALA A 45 57.86 -41.04 20.95
N LEU A 46 58.15 -41.41 19.70
CA LEU A 46 58.01 -40.52 18.54
C LEU A 46 56.53 -40.19 18.31
N LYS A 47 56.22 -38.91 18.12
CA LYS A 47 54.86 -38.45 17.81
C LYS A 47 54.66 -38.44 16.30
N PRO A 48 53.60 -39.11 15.77
CA PRO A 48 53.27 -38.98 14.37
C PRO A 48 52.84 -37.54 14.04
N VAL A 49 53.06 -37.12 12.79
CA VAL A 49 52.65 -35.80 12.28
C VAL A 49 51.79 -36.02 11.05
N LEU A 50 50.66 -35.32 10.96
CA LEU A 50 49.83 -35.33 9.75
C LEU A 50 50.56 -34.60 8.62
N ARG A 51 50.58 -35.22 7.44
CA ARG A 51 51.24 -34.65 6.27
C ARG A 51 50.50 -33.41 5.79
N TRP A 52 51.07 -32.23 6.04
CA TRP A 52 50.54 -30.96 5.58
C TRP A 52 50.66 -30.84 4.05
N LYS A 53 49.52 -30.70 3.36
CA LYS A 53 49.50 -30.25 1.96
C LYS A 53 49.49 -28.73 1.96
N ARG A 54 50.48 -28.14 1.28
CA ARG A 54 50.84 -26.73 1.32
C ARG A 54 49.64 -25.83 0.97
N GLY A 55 48.98 -25.25 1.98
CA GLY A 55 47.91 -24.24 1.83
C GLY A 55 46.46 -24.76 1.93
N GLU A 56 46.26 -26.08 1.99
CA GLU A 56 44.93 -26.68 2.12
C GLU A 56 44.56 -26.86 3.61
N LYS A 57 43.32 -26.49 3.99
CA LYS A 57 42.78 -26.83 5.31
C LYS A 57 42.66 -28.36 5.43
N MET A 58 42.88 -28.93 6.61
CA MET A 58 42.68 -30.36 6.91
C MET A 58 41.18 -30.70 7.00
N ALA A 59 40.48 -30.47 5.90
CA ALA A 59 39.03 -30.56 5.81
C ALA A 59 38.62 -31.10 4.45
N GLN A 60 37.67 -32.02 4.44
CA GLN A 60 36.99 -32.44 3.22
C GLN A 60 35.67 -31.68 3.11
N ARG A 61 35.42 -31.08 1.96
CA ARG A 61 34.15 -30.42 1.65
C ARG A 61 33.38 -31.23 0.62
N ASN A 62 32.06 -31.26 0.80
CA ASN A 62 31.10 -31.73 -0.18
C ASN A 62 29.88 -30.82 -0.14
N GLN A 63 29.06 -30.85 -1.18
CA GLN A 63 27.84 -30.05 -1.24
C GLN A 63 26.69 -30.87 -1.83
N THR A 64 25.47 -30.52 -1.43
CA THR A 64 24.24 -31.00 -2.04
C THR A 64 23.32 -29.82 -2.33
N VAL A 65 22.46 -29.94 -3.33
CA VAL A 65 21.46 -28.93 -3.68
C VAL A 65 20.06 -29.46 -3.40
N PHE A 66 19.09 -28.55 -3.27
CA PHE A 66 17.69 -28.94 -3.30
C PHE A 66 17.33 -29.44 -4.70
N GLU A 67 16.52 -30.50 -4.76
CA GLU A 67 16.00 -31.02 -6.02
C GLU A 67 15.14 -29.95 -6.71
N ARG A 68 15.45 -29.66 -7.98
CA ARG A 68 14.68 -28.74 -8.82
C ARG A 68 13.85 -29.55 -9.78
N ASN A 69 12.54 -29.37 -9.75
CA ASN A 69 11.61 -30.10 -10.60
C ASN A 69 11.33 -29.30 -11.88
N CYS A 70 12.36 -29.13 -12.71
CA CYS A 70 12.28 -28.35 -13.95
C CYS A 70 12.08 -29.27 -15.16
N GLN A 71 11.13 -28.93 -16.04
CA GLN A 71 10.90 -29.63 -17.30
C GLN A 71 11.72 -29.04 -18.44
N SER A 72 12.04 -27.74 -18.36
CA SER A 72 12.89 -27.03 -19.32
C SER A 72 14.37 -27.13 -18.95
N GLU A 73 15.27 -27.04 -19.93
CA GLU A 73 16.72 -27.08 -19.70
C GLU A 73 17.19 -25.91 -18.81
N ASP A 74 16.56 -24.73 -18.98
CA ASP A 74 16.92 -23.50 -18.28
C ASP A 74 16.07 -23.24 -17.01
N CYS A 75 15.14 -24.14 -16.68
CA CYS A 75 14.18 -23.97 -15.57
C CYS A 75 13.43 -22.62 -15.60
N ALA A 76 12.95 -22.25 -16.78
CA ALA A 76 12.31 -20.96 -16.99
C ALA A 76 10.91 -20.93 -16.39
N ALA A 77 10.63 -19.91 -15.56
CA ALA A 77 9.29 -19.60 -15.10
C ALA A 77 8.57 -18.72 -16.12
N ASP A 78 7.24 -18.69 -16.06
CA ASP A 78 6.39 -17.81 -16.87
C ASP A 78 5.25 -17.31 -15.97
N LEU A 79 5.51 -16.20 -15.30
CA LEU A 79 4.57 -15.54 -14.41
C LEU A 79 3.60 -14.72 -15.24
N LYS A 80 2.37 -14.62 -14.75
CA LYS A 80 1.35 -13.79 -15.38
C LYS A 80 0.51 -13.12 -14.32
N LEU A 81 0.45 -11.80 -14.37
CA LEU A 81 -0.40 -10.97 -13.53
C LEU A 81 -1.70 -10.61 -14.24
N GLU A 82 -2.80 -10.77 -13.50
CA GLU A 82 -4.10 -10.24 -13.85
C GLU A 82 -4.69 -9.57 -12.61
N GLY A 83 -5.47 -8.51 -12.80
CA GLY A 83 -6.05 -7.83 -11.66
C GLY A 83 -7.13 -6.84 -12.04
N LYS A 84 -7.93 -6.49 -11.03
CA LYS A 84 -9.04 -5.54 -11.16
C LYS A 84 -9.15 -4.71 -9.89
N LEU A 85 -9.41 -3.42 -10.07
CA LEU A 85 -9.75 -2.51 -9.00
C LEU A 85 -11.25 -2.65 -8.69
N PHE A 86 -11.58 -2.83 -7.42
CA PHE A 86 -12.96 -2.90 -6.92
C PHE A 86 -13.22 -1.76 -5.94
N LEU A 87 -14.16 -0.91 -6.31
CA LEU A 87 -14.65 0.22 -5.52
C LEU A 87 -15.89 -0.26 -4.76
N SER A 88 -15.79 -0.47 -3.45
CA SER A 88 -16.83 -1.18 -2.66
C SER A 88 -18.18 -0.46 -2.54
N SER A 89 -18.33 0.77 -3.05
CA SER A 89 -19.62 1.49 -3.01
C SER A 89 -19.95 2.28 -4.28
N VAL A 90 -19.17 2.13 -5.34
CA VAL A 90 -19.41 2.85 -6.59
C VAL A 90 -20.28 1.94 -7.45
N ASP A 91 -21.49 2.40 -7.80
CA ASP A 91 -22.32 1.78 -8.83
C ASP A 91 -21.41 1.43 -10.01
N ASP A 92 -21.44 0.20 -10.54
CA ASP A 92 -20.54 -0.33 -11.60
C ASP A 92 -20.51 0.53 -12.90
N ARG A 93 -21.24 1.65 -12.90
CA ARG A 93 -21.46 2.62 -13.95
C ARG A 93 -20.58 3.87 -13.85
N ALA A 94 -20.06 4.24 -12.67
CA ALA A 94 -19.24 5.44 -12.56
C ALA A 94 -17.76 5.14 -12.81
N PRO A 95 -17.13 5.74 -13.84
CA PRO A 95 -15.75 5.44 -14.22
C PRO A 95 -14.71 6.17 -13.35
N TYR A 96 -15.09 6.71 -12.19
CA TYR A 96 -14.25 7.55 -11.33
C TYR A 96 -14.51 7.26 -9.84
N LEU A 97 -13.57 7.69 -9.02
CA LEU A 97 -13.64 7.64 -7.56
C LEU A 97 -13.88 9.05 -7.02
N ALA A 98 -15.06 9.27 -6.45
CA ALA A 98 -15.37 10.50 -5.74
C ALA A 98 -14.59 10.56 -4.42
N LEU A 99 -13.88 11.66 -4.19
CA LEU A 99 -13.10 11.87 -2.97
C LEU A 99 -14.01 11.86 -1.74
N GLY A 100 -13.65 11.07 -0.72
CA GLY A 100 -14.45 10.91 0.50
C GLY A 100 -15.67 9.99 0.37
N ALA A 101 -16.01 9.49 -0.82
CA ALA A 101 -17.20 8.66 -1.02
C ALA A 101 -17.02 7.23 -0.49
N VAL A 102 -15.85 6.65 -0.70
CA VAL A 102 -15.45 5.35 -0.12
C VAL A 102 -14.30 5.55 0.86
N LYS A 103 -14.34 4.77 1.94
CA LYS A 103 -13.23 4.68 2.90
C LYS A 103 -12.15 3.72 2.44
N ASN A 104 -12.55 2.65 1.76
CA ASN A 104 -11.64 1.57 1.39
C ASN A 104 -11.81 1.23 -0.09
N ILE A 105 -10.70 0.89 -0.72
CA ILE A 105 -10.65 0.29 -2.05
C ILE A 105 -9.93 -1.05 -1.97
N SER A 106 -10.27 -1.95 -2.88
CA SER A 106 -9.67 -3.28 -2.93
C SER A 106 -9.13 -3.59 -4.32
N LEU A 107 -7.89 -4.07 -4.37
CA LEU A 107 -7.25 -4.56 -5.58
C LEU A 107 -7.29 -6.08 -5.55
N ASN A 108 -8.05 -6.69 -6.46
CA ASN A 108 -8.06 -8.14 -6.62
C ASN A 108 -6.98 -8.50 -7.63
N ILE A 109 -6.00 -9.27 -7.18
CA ILE A 109 -4.85 -9.70 -7.96
C ILE A 109 -4.88 -11.22 -8.09
N SER A 110 -4.53 -11.66 -9.29
CA SER A 110 -4.33 -13.05 -9.66
C SER A 110 -2.93 -13.17 -10.24
N ILE A 111 -2.12 -14.06 -9.67
CA ILE A 111 -0.84 -14.46 -10.25
C ILE A 111 -0.91 -15.93 -10.65
N SER A 112 -0.46 -16.25 -11.86
CA SER A 112 -0.32 -17.62 -12.33
C SER A 112 1.10 -17.89 -12.82
N ASN A 113 1.54 -19.14 -12.73
CA ASN A 113 2.82 -19.59 -13.26
C ASN A 113 2.53 -20.65 -14.32
N LEU A 114 2.83 -20.36 -15.58
CA LEU A 114 2.59 -21.23 -16.73
C LEU A 114 3.83 -22.05 -17.12
N GLY A 115 5.00 -21.69 -16.57
CA GLY A 115 6.30 -22.34 -16.80
C GLY A 115 6.66 -23.38 -15.74
N ASP A 116 7.96 -23.56 -15.49
CA ASP A 116 8.48 -24.41 -14.42
C ASP A 116 8.31 -23.77 -13.04
N ASP A 117 8.63 -24.50 -11.96
CA ASP A 117 8.56 -23.99 -10.59
C ASP A 117 9.34 -22.66 -10.42
N ALA A 118 8.65 -21.63 -9.93
CA ALA A 118 9.17 -20.28 -9.76
C ALA A 118 9.62 -20.06 -8.31
N TYR A 119 10.92 -19.86 -8.09
CA TYR A 119 11.53 -19.67 -6.77
C TYR A 119 11.53 -18.20 -6.38
N ASP A 120 11.34 -17.92 -5.08
CA ASP A 120 11.32 -16.56 -4.53
C ASP A 120 10.38 -15.61 -5.32
N THR A 121 9.18 -16.10 -5.65
CA THR A 121 8.17 -15.31 -6.35
C THR A 121 7.66 -14.21 -5.44
N ASN A 122 7.82 -12.97 -5.90
CA ASN A 122 7.40 -11.77 -5.20
C ASN A 122 6.55 -10.88 -6.11
N ILE A 123 5.53 -10.26 -5.52
CA ILE A 123 4.73 -9.21 -6.15
C ILE A 123 5.01 -7.91 -5.40
N ALA A 124 5.37 -6.87 -6.14
CA ALA A 124 5.59 -5.53 -5.65
C ALA A 124 4.46 -4.62 -6.11
N PHE A 125 3.88 -3.87 -5.17
CA PHE A 125 2.86 -2.85 -5.42
C PHE A 125 3.47 -1.49 -5.14
N ASN A 126 3.47 -0.63 -6.15
CA ASN A 126 3.76 0.80 -6.04
C ASN A 126 2.44 1.57 -6.11
N PHE A 127 2.16 2.40 -5.11
CA PHE A 127 0.90 3.15 -4.99
C PHE A 127 1.16 4.56 -4.42
N SER A 128 0.17 5.46 -4.53
CA SER A 128 0.33 6.84 -4.02
C SER A 128 0.51 6.87 -2.49
N ARG A 129 1.34 7.78 -1.99
CA ARG A 129 1.67 7.95 -0.56
C ARG A 129 0.48 8.37 0.29
N GLU A 130 -0.57 8.88 -0.33
CA GLU A 130 -1.81 9.26 0.35
C GLU A 130 -2.69 8.05 0.72
N LEU A 131 -2.36 6.85 0.21
CA LEU A 131 -3.03 5.61 0.55
C LEU A 131 -2.33 4.90 1.71
N PHE A 132 -3.14 4.32 2.60
CA PHE A 132 -2.64 3.47 3.67
C PHE A 132 -3.03 2.01 3.43
N PHE A 133 -2.04 1.12 3.46
CA PHE A 133 -2.32 -0.32 3.42
C PHE A 133 -3.01 -0.76 4.71
N ILE A 134 -4.18 -1.38 4.59
CA ILE A 134 -4.95 -1.90 5.73
C ILE A 134 -4.59 -3.36 5.97
N LYS A 135 -4.83 -4.20 4.95
CA LYS A 135 -4.59 -5.64 5.02
C LYS A 135 -4.62 -6.29 3.65
N MET A 136 -4.02 -7.47 3.59
CA MET A 136 -4.23 -8.43 2.52
C MET A 136 -5.30 -9.44 2.95
N TRP A 137 -6.15 -9.84 2.01
CA TRP A 137 -7.20 -10.84 2.19
C TRP A 137 -7.11 -11.94 1.14
N GLN A 138 -7.36 -13.19 1.53
CA GLN A 138 -7.37 -14.34 0.63
C GLN A 138 -8.44 -15.33 1.09
N LYS A 139 -9.05 -16.06 0.14
CA LYS A 139 -10.13 -17.02 0.45
C LYS A 139 -9.63 -18.26 1.20
N GLU A 140 -8.45 -18.75 0.85
CA GLU A 140 -7.80 -19.91 1.46
C GLU A 140 -6.37 -19.54 1.85
N GLU A 141 -5.80 -20.13 2.90
CA GLU A 141 -4.40 -19.94 3.32
C GLU A 141 -3.40 -20.53 2.31
N MET A 142 -3.34 -19.93 1.12
CA MET A 142 -2.51 -20.30 -0.02
C MET A 142 -1.05 -19.80 0.11
N GLY A 143 -0.54 -19.51 1.30
CA GLY A 143 0.89 -19.18 1.48
C GLY A 143 1.35 -17.87 0.80
N ILE A 144 0.51 -16.84 0.82
CA ILE A 144 0.90 -15.47 0.46
C ILE A 144 1.17 -14.69 1.75
N ALA A 145 2.26 -13.95 1.79
CA ALA A 145 2.61 -13.10 2.91
C ALA A 145 3.06 -11.74 2.39
N CYS A 146 2.43 -10.66 2.87
CA CYS A 146 2.74 -9.30 2.48
C CYS A 146 3.39 -8.54 3.62
N GLU A 147 4.44 -7.80 3.31
CA GLU A 147 5.21 -6.97 4.22
C GLU A 147 5.39 -5.58 3.60
N LEU A 148 5.13 -4.53 4.38
CA LEU A 148 5.52 -3.17 4.04
C LEU A 148 7.01 -3.00 4.32
N LEU A 149 7.73 -2.35 3.42
CA LEU A 149 9.15 -2.10 3.63
C LEU A 149 9.36 -1.16 4.84
N GLU A 150 8.54 -0.10 4.90
CA GLU A 150 8.46 0.87 6.00
C GLU A 150 6.99 1.29 6.21
N PRO A 151 6.60 1.77 7.41
CA PRO A 151 5.21 2.15 7.70
C PRO A 151 4.62 3.20 6.75
N ASP A 152 5.45 4.12 6.26
CA ASP A 152 5.09 5.21 5.35
C ASP A 152 5.58 4.96 3.91
N SER A 153 5.99 3.73 3.58
CA SER A 153 6.43 3.44 2.21
C SER A 153 5.25 3.26 1.28
N ASP A 154 5.40 3.78 0.07
CA ASP A 154 4.56 3.56 -1.12
C ASP A 154 4.76 2.17 -1.74
N PHE A 155 5.41 1.25 -1.01
CA PHE A 155 5.88 -0.04 -1.51
C PHE A 155 5.41 -1.21 -0.63
N LEU A 156 4.53 -2.05 -1.16
CA LEU A 156 4.12 -3.30 -0.53
C LEU A 156 4.73 -4.49 -1.28
N LYS A 157 5.44 -5.37 -0.56
CA LYS A 157 6.01 -6.60 -1.11
C LYS A 157 5.23 -7.81 -0.60
N CYS A 158 4.74 -8.64 -1.51
CA CYS A 158 4.05 -9.88 -1.21
C CYS A 158 4.82 -11.08 -1.75
N SER A 159 5.26 -11.98 -0.88
CA SER A 159 5.85 -13.26 -1.27
C SER A 159 4.76 -14.30 -1.51
N VAL A 160 4.86 -15.05 -2.61
CA VAL A 160 3.85 -16.01 -3.06
C VAL A 160 4.42 -17.42 -3.06
N GLY A 161 3.73 -18.34 -2.37
CA GLY A 161 4.06 -19.77 -2.42
C GLY A 161 5.41 -20.12 -1.78
N PHE A 162 5.91 -19.29 -0.86
CA PHE A 162 7.24 -19.47 -0.28
C PHE A 162 7.51 -20.93 0.17
N PRO A 163 8.58 -21.62 -0.29
CA PRO A 163 9.76 -21.09 -1.01
C PRO A 163 9.68 -21.04 -2.55
N PHE A 164 8.65 -21.63 -3.17
CA PHE A 164 8.45 -21.60 -4.62
C PHE A 164 6.98 -21.75 -5.01
N MET A 165 6.59 -21.02 -6.04
CA MET A 165 5.31 -21.13 -6.71
C MET A 165 5.35 -22.26 -7.74
N ARG A 166 4.50 -23.26 -7.58
CA ARG A 166 4.48 -24.46 -8.43
C ARG A 166 4.14 -24.15 -9.89
N SER A 167 4.67 -24.94 -10.81
CA SER A 167 4.24 -24.98 -12.21
C SER A 167 2.72 -25.16 -12.33
N LYS A 168 2.10 -24.40 -13.22
CA LYS A 168 0.65 -24.42 -13.52
C LYS A 168 -0.24 -24.11 -12.30
N SER A 169 0.30 -23.40 -11.31
CA SER A 169 -0.47 -22.95 -10.16
C SER A 169 -0.98 -21.52 -10.35
N LYS A 170 -2.04 -21.18 -9.62
CA LYS A 170 -2.67 -19.86 -9.63
C LYS A 170 -3.02 -19.46 -8.20
N TYR A 171 -2.72 -18.22 -7.84
CA TYR A 171 -3.02 -17.63 -6.54
C TYR A 171 -3.86 -16.38 -6.73
N GLU A 172 -4.91 -16.24 -5.94
CA GLU A 172 -5.83 -15.09 -5.97
C GLU A 172 -5.94 -14.48 -4.58
N PHE A 173 -5.76 -13.17 -4.50
CA PHE A 173 -5.82 -12.42 -3.25
C PHE A 173 -6.24 -10.97 -3.50
N SER A 174 -6.64 -10.29 -2.43
CA SER A 174 -7.08 -8.91 -2.44
C SER A 174 -6.19 -8.08 -1.53
N VAL A 175 -5.78 -6.90 -1.98
CA VAL A 175 -5.07 -5.92 -1.16
C VAL A 175 -6.02 -4.74 -0.90
N ILE A 176 -6.20 -4.37 0.36
CA ILE A 176 -7.17 -3.33 0.77
C ILE A 176 -6.41 -2.10 1.26
N PHE A 177 -6.76 -0.96 0.69
CA PHE A 177 -6.18 0.35 1.02
C PHE A 177 -7.25 1.30 1.56
N ASP A 178 -6.84 2.19 2.47
CA ASP A 178 -7.63 3.32 2.97
C ASP A 178 -7.49 4.51 2.02
N THR A 179 -8.62 5.09 1.63
CA THR A 179 -8.74 6.26 0.74
C THR A 179 -9.20 7.52 1.46
N SER A 180 -9.36 7.48 2.79
CA SER A 180 -9.88 8.59 3.59
C SER A 180 -8.97 9.82 3.61
N HIS A 181 -7.69 9.65 3.26
CA HIS A 181 -6.67 10.69 3.28
C HIS A 181 -6.34 11.28 1.90
N LEU A 182 -7.03 10.85 0.84
CA LEU A 182 -6.83 11.39 -0.50
C LEU A 182 -7.23 12.88 -0.53
N SER A 183 -6.26 13.73 -0.85
CA SER A 183 -6.42 15.18 -0.96
C SER A 183 -7.08 15.62 -2.26
N GLY A 184 -6.88 14.85 -3.33
CA GLY A 184 -7.22 15.25 -4.70
C GLY A 184 -6.15 16.11 -5.39
N GLU A 185 -4.92 16.14 -4.88
CA GLU A 185 -3.78 16.75 -5.59
C GLU A 185 -3.44 16.00 -6.89
N GLU A 186 -3.57 14.68 -6.88
CA GLU A 186 -3.50 13.84 -8.07
C GLU A 186 -4.87 13.69 -8.74
N ASP A 187 -4.93 13.87 -10.07
CA ASP A 187 -6.15 13.67 -10.86
C ASP A 187 -6.53 12.18 -11.02
N THR A 188 -5.57 11.27 -10.80
CA THR A 188 -5.74 9.85 -11.06
C THR A 188 -4.95 9.03 -10.04
N LEU A 189 -5.66 8.16 -9.34
CA LEU A 189 -5.04 7.20 -8.44
C LEU A 189 -4.52 6.02 -9.27
N SER A 190 -3.22 5.72 -9.15
CA SER A 190 -2.59 4.65 -9.92
C SER A 190 -1.87 3.63 -9.02
N PHE A 191 -1.89 2.38 -9.48
CA PHE A 191 -1.24 1.23 -8.85
C PHE A 191 -0.42 0.52 -9.90
N LEU A 192 0.90 0.46 -9.70
CA LEU A 192 1.79 -0.33 -10.52
C LEU A 192 2.12 -1.62 -9.76
N VAL A 193 1.63 -2.74 -10.28
CA VAL A 193 1.84 -4.08 -9.73
C VAL A 193 2.83 -4.80 -10.62
N THR A 194 3.89 -5.36 -10.02
CA THR A 194 4.95 -6.07 -10.75
C THR A 194 5.24 -7.40 -10.08
N ALA A 195 5.42 -8.46 -10.87
CA ALA A 195 5.79 -9.79 -10.42
C ALA A 195 7.23 -10.11 -10.85
N GLN A 196 7.96 -10.79 -9.97
CA GLN A 196 9.32 -11.24 -10.23
C GLN A 196 9.56 -12.57 -9.52
N SER A 197 10.34 -13.44 -10.15
CA SER A 197 10.93 -14.63 -9.51
C SER A 197 12.45 -14.60 -9.61
N GLY A 198 13.11 -15.51 -8.89
CA GLY A 198 14.54 -15.76 -9.04
C GLY A 198 14.91 -16.61 -10.26
N ASN A 199 13.92 -17.07 -11.03
CA ASN A 199 14.16 -17.85 -12.24
C ASN A 199 14.45 -16.94 -13.44
N LEU A 200 15.01 -17.54 -14.49
CA LEU A 200 14.98 -16.91 -15.81
C LEU A 200 13.54 -16.93 -16.33
N GLU A 201 13.16 -15.87 -17.02
CA GLU A 201 11.85 -15.74 -17.63
C GLU A 201 12.01 -15.06 -18.99
N HIS A 202 11.41 -15.67 -20.02
CA HIS A 202 11.56 -15.20 -21.40
C HIS A 202 10.55 -14.12 -21.76
N ASN A 203 9.37 -14.15 -21.14
CA ASN A 203 8.29 -13.21 -21.38
C ASN A 203 8.06 -12.37 -20.12
N LEU A 204 8.48 -11.11 -20.13
CA LEU A 204 8.31 -10.20 -18.99
C LEU A 204 7.13 -9.25 -19.17
N HIS A 205 6.40 -9.33 -20.30
CA HIS A 205 5.41 -8.32 -20.66
C HIS A 205 4.13 -8.41 -19.82
N ASP A 206 3.77 -9.60 -19.36
CA ASP A 206 2.62 -9.90 -18.51
C ASP A 206 2.97 -10.01 -17.02
N ASN A 207 4.21 -9.64 -16.65
CA ASN A 207 4.65 -9.50 -15.27
C ASN A 207 4.31 -8.15 -14.66
N SER A 208 3.73 -7.24 -15.43
CA SER A 208 3.37 -5.91 -14.94
C SER A 208 1.93 -5.57 -15.27
N LEU A 209 1.26 -4.95 -14.31
CA LEU A 209 -0.13 -4.51 -14.43
C LEU A 209 -0.24 -3.11 -13.82
N THR A 210 -0.79 -2.18 -14.60
CA THR A 210 -1.16 -0.86 -14.09
C THR A 210 -2.67 -0.79 -13.94
N LEU A 211 -3.14 -0.51 -12.73
CA LEU A 211 -4.54 -0.26 -12.43
C LEU A 211 -4.69 1.21 -12.05
N SER A 212 -5.66 1.91 -12.61
CA SER A 212 -5.87 3.33 -12.32
C SER A 212 -7.34 3.70 -12.28
N VAL A 213 -7.67 4.69 -11.47
CA VAL A 213 -9.01 5.29 -11.40
C VAL A 213 -8.91 6.81 -11.31
N PRO A 214 -9.65 7.57 -12.15
CA PRO A 214 -9.74 9.02 -12.03
C PRO A 214 -10.31 9.43 -10.67
N LEU A 215 -9.73 10.46 -10.06
CA LEU A 215 -10.24 11.09 -8.84
C LEU A 215 -11.09 12.30 -9.22
N MET A 216 -12.24 12.46 -8.56
CA MET A 216 -13.16 13.58 -8.82
C MET A 216 -13.68 14.16 -7.51
N HIS A 217 -13.89 15.48 -7.48
CA HIS A 217 -14.62 16.15 -6.40
C HIS A 217 -16.12 16.10 -6.70
N GLU A 218 -16.84 15.28 -5.94
CA GLU A 218 -18.29 15.21 -5.99
C GLU A 218 -18.87 15.96 -4.79
N VAL A 219 -19.52 17.09 -5.07
CA VAL A 219 -20.04 18.00 -4.05
C VAL A 219 -21.54 18.20 -4.27
N ASP A 220 -22.28 18.25 -3.17
CA ASP A 220 -23.71 18.57 -3.17
C ASP A 220 -23.91 19.75 -2.22
N SER A 221 -23.60 20.94 -2.72
CA SER A 221 -23.60 22.17 -1.93
C SER A 221 -24.86 22.97 -2.15
N SER A 222 -25.47 23.39 -1.06
CA SER A 222 -26.67 24.21 -1.03
C SER A 222 -26.45 25.46 -0.18
N ILE A 223 -27.11 26.54 -0.57
CA ILE A 223 -27.15 27.78 0.18
C ILE A 223 -28.61 28.12 0.48
N THR A 224 -28.89 28.39 1.75
CA THR A 224 -30.20 28.86 2.20
C THR A 224 -30.06 30.21 2.89
N GLY A 225 -31.09 31.04 2.79
CA GLY A 225 -31.09 32.38 3.36
C GLY A 225 -32.43 32.66 4.05
N VAL A 226 -32.37 33.27 5.23
CA VAL A 226 -33.54 33.72 5.99
C VAL A 226 -33.34 35.17 6.39
N VAL A 227 -34.39 35.97 6.30
CA VAL A 227 -34.42 37.36 6.76
C VAL A 227 -35.40 37.50 7.92
N SER A 228 -34.99 38.20 8.98
CA SER A 228 -35.81 38.49 10.15
C SER A 228 -35.73 39.97 10.55
N PRO A 229 -36.86 40.68 10.66
CA PRO A 229 -38.22 40.25 10.33
C PRO A 229 -38.42 40.06 8.80
N SER A 230 -39.34 39.17 8.40
CA SER A 230 -39.63 38.89 6.99
C SER A 230 -40.43 40.01 6.30
N SER A 231 -41.07 40.87 7.08
CA SER A 231 -41.77 42.06 6.63
C SER A 231 -41.89 43.05 7.78
N PHE A 232 -42.05 44.32 7.44
CA PHE A 232 -42.37 45.39 8.38
C PHE A 232 -43.32 46.37 7.70
N ILE A 233 -44.04 47.15 8.49
CA ILE A 233 -45.02 48.14 8.01
C ILE A 233 -44.46 49.53 8.30
N TYR A 234 -44.52 50.42 7.31
CA TYR A 234 -44.08 51.82 7.44
C TYR A 234 -45.18 52.78 6.97
N GLY A 235 -45.22 53.99 7.53
CA GLY A 235 -46.20 55.03 7.20
C GLY A 235 -46.62 55.87 8.42
N GLU A 236 -47.44 56.89 8.19
CA GLU A 236 -47.87 57.85 9.23
C GLU A 236 -48.69 57.23 10.37
N SER A 237 -49.26 56.04 10.16
CA SER A 237 -50.01 55.28 11.15
C SER A 237 -49.15 54.47 12.12
N VAL A 238 -47.82 54.42 11.92
CA VAL A 238 -46.88 53.64 12.74
C VAL A 238 -46.03 54.58 13.61
N PRO A 239 -45.97 54.38 14.94
CA PRO A 239 -45.14 55.22 15.82
C PRO A 239 -43.65 55.13 15.49
N ALA A 240 -42.98 56.29 15.40
CA ALA A 240 -41.54 56.37 15.12
C ALA A 240 -40.66 55.59 16.11
N SER A 241 -41.15 55.35 17.34
CA SER A 241 -40.46 54.57 18.37
C SER A 241 -40.25 53.09 18.03
N GLN A 242 -40.91 52.56 16.99
CA GLN A 242 -40.69 51.19 16.50
C GLN A 242 -39.48 51.07 15.58
N PHE A 243 -38.93 52.20 15.13
CA PHE A 243 -37.78 52.27 14.25
C PHE A 243 -36.57 52.82 14.97
N ILE A 244 -35.40 52.56 14.41
CA ILE A 244 -34.12 52.99 14.94
C ILE A 244 -33.70 54.25 14.20
N GLN A 245 -33.41 55.31 14.94
CA GLN A 245 -32.77 56.50 14.40
C GLN A 245 -31.27 56.37 14.59
N LEU A 246 -30.51 56.49 13.51
CA LEU A 246 -29.06 56.55 13.54
C LEU A 246 -28.63 58.01 13.72
N GLU A 247 -27.66 58.28 14.58
CA GLU A 247 -27.25 59.66 14.93
C GLU A 247 -26.84 60.48 13.69
N ASP A 248 -26.28 59.82 12.68
CA ASP A 248 -25.79 60.44 11.45
C ASP A 248 -26.83 60.56 10.32
N PHE A 249 -28.06 60.10 10.53
CA PHE A 249 -29.09 60.03 9.48
C PHE A 249 -30.43 60.61 9.92
N GLU A 250 -31.04 61.40 9.04
CA GLU A 250 -32.38 61.97 9.28
C GLU A 250 -33.51 60.94 9.18
N CYS A 251 -33.27 59.81 8.50
CA CYS A 251 -34.27 58.76 8.31
C CYS A 251 -34.34 57.78 9.48
N HIS A 252 -35.51 57.18 9.66
CA HIS A 252 -35.70 56.03 10.54
C HIS A 252 -35.43 54.72 9.80
N PHE A 253 -34.83 53.76 10.49
CA PHE A 253 -34.41 52.47 9.94
C PHE A 253 -35.08 51.29 10.66
N GLN A 254 -35.29 50.21 9.92
CA GLN A 254 -35.68 48.92 10.45
C GLN A 254 -34.46 47.99 10.42
N ASP A 255 -34.08 47.43 11.56
CA ASP A 255 -33.05 46.38 11.59
C ASP A 255 -33.59 45.12 10.90
N LEU A 256 -32.80 44.60 9.96
CA LEU A 256 -33.05 43.36 9.22
C LEU A 256 -31.85 42.45 9.39
N ASN A 257 -32.07 41.26 9.93
CA ASN A 257 -31.05 40.24 10.11
C ASN A 257 -31.13 39.24 8.95
N PHE A 258 -30.10 39.22 8.12
CA PHE A 258 -29.94 38.24 7.04
C PHE A 258 -29.01 37.13 7.51
N THR A 259 -29.53 35.90 7.59
CA THR A 259 -28.75 34.71 7.93
C THR A 259 -28.65 33.83 6.70
N PHE A 260 -27.42 33.58 6.26
CA PHE A 260 -27.13 32.64 5.18
C PHE A 260 -26.48 31.38 5.76
N GLN A 261 -26.98 30.21 5.37
CA GLN A 261 -26.41 28.93 5.75
C GLN A 261 -25.93 28.22 4.49
N VAL A 262 -24.65 27.88 4.46
CA VAL A 262 -24.04 27.05 3.41
C VAL A 262 -23.85 25.66 3.97
N TYR A 263 -24.33 24.66 3.24
CA TYR A 263 -24.25 23.26 3.65
C TYR A 263 -23.82 22.40 2.46
N ASN A 264 -22.82 21.54 2.68
CA ASN A 264 -22.38 20.53 1.72
C ASN A 264 -22.82 19.15 2.21
N ALA A 265 -23.75 18.53 1.48
CA ALA A 265 -24.22 17.17 1.69
C ALA A 265 -23.37 16.12 0.94
N GLY A 266 -22.49 16.57 0.04
CA GLY A 266 -21.68 15.71 -0.81
C GLY A 266 -20.52 15.03 -0.06
N PRO A 267 -19.96 13.95 -0.62
CA PRO A 267 -18.86 13.21 -0.01
C PRO A 267 -17.53 13.99 -0.04
N SER A 268 -17.30 14.81 -1.06
CA SER A 268 -16.04 15.53 -1.23
C SER A 268 -16.05 16.86 -0.47
N THR A 269 -14.86 17.26 -0.01
CA THR A 269 -14.64 18.62 0.48
C THR A 269 -14.77 19.64 -0.66
N LEU A 270 -15.09 20.88 -0.30
CA LEU A 270 -15.26 21.99 -1.25
C LEU A 270 -14.14 23.05 -1.07
N PRO A 271 -12.87 22.71 -1.37
CA PRO A 271 -11.76 23.62 -1.20
C PRO A 271 -11.87 24.81 -2.17
N GLY A 272 -11.51 26.01 -1.71
CA GLY A 272 -11.49 27.22 -2.55
C GLY A 272 -12.88 27.77 -2.93
N SER A 273 -13.93 27.38 -2.23
CA SER A 273 -15.27 27.92 -2.44
C SER A 273 -15.39 29.37 -1.96
N PHE A 274 -16.19 30.16 -2.69
CA PHE A 274 -16.53 31.53 -2.34
C PHE A 274 -18.03 31.74 -2.44
N VAL A 275 -18.58 32.53 -1.52
CA VAL A 275 -19.98 32.95 -1.53
C VAL A 275 -20.01 34.43 -1.85
N ASN A 276 -20.72 34.81 -2.91
CA ASN A 276 -20.89 36.21 -3.27
C ASN A 276 -22.29 36.67 -2.86
N ILE A 277 -22.36 37.64 -1.94
CA ILE A 277 -23.61 38.20 -1.42
C ILE A 277 -23.70 39.65 -1.90
N SER A 278 -24.73 39.93 -2.71
CA SER A 278 -25.01 41.26 -3.22
C SER A 278 -26.20 41.87 -2.50
N PHE A 279 -26.00 43.00 -1.82
CA PHE A 279 -27.07 43.80 -1.24
C PHE A 279 -27.47 44.94 -2.19
N PRO A 280 -28.77 45.20 -2.39
CA PRO A 280 -29.21 46.32 -3.22
C PRO A 280 -28.88 47.64 -2.52
N ASN A 281 -28.07 48.49 -3.17
CA ASN A 281 -27.59 49.73 -2.54
C ASN A 281 -28.57 50.89 -2.75
N ARG A 282 -28.99 51.18 -4.00
CA ARG A 282 -29.84 52.34 -4.34
C ARG A 282 -30.87 51.97 -5.40
N LEU A 283 -32.04 52.62 -5.38
CA LEU A 283 -33.08 52.47 -6.42
C LEU A 283 -32.84 53.38 -7.63
N SER A 284 -32.16 54.50 -7.44
CA SER A 284 -31.81 55.45 -8.50
C SER A 284 -30.39 55.98 -8.30
N SER A 285 -29.77 56.46 -9.38
CA SER A 285 -28.38 56.93 -9.39
C SER A 285 -28.11 58.07 -8.38
N THR A 286 -29.12 58.88 -8.09
CA THR A 286 -29.07 60.00 -7.13
C THR A 286 -29.88 59.73 -5.86
N GLY A 287 -30.39 58.51 -5.67
CA GLY A 287 -31.24 58.14 -4.54
C GLY A 287 -30.47 57.88 -3.24
N ALA A 288 -31.20 57.84 -2.13
CA ALA A 288 -30.66 57.45 -0.84
C ALA A 288 -30.24 55.97 -0.83
N GLU A 289 -29.26 55.64 0.00
CA GLU A 289 -28.83 54.27 0.26
C GLU A 289 -29.93 53.53 1.04
N MET A 290 -30.35 52.38 0.54
CA MET A 290 -31.45 51.60 1.10
C MET A 290 -31.02 50.73 2.28
N PHE A 291 -29.84 50.12 2.18
CA PHE A 291 -29.33 49.18 3.18
C PHE A 291 -28.03 49.71 3.75
N GLN A 292 -28.00 49.84 5.08
CA GLN A 292 -26.78 50.13 5.82
C GLN A 292 -26.33 48.86 6.54
N ILE A 293 -25.18 48.32 6.13
CA ILE A 293 -24.61 47.13 6.76
C ILE A 293 -23.98 47.57 8.08
N ARG A 294 -24.66 47.30 9.20
CA ARG A 294 -24.14 47.65 10.54
C ARG A 294 -23.07 46.68 11.02
N GLN A 295 -23.31 45.38 10.83
CA GLN A 295 -22.43 44.33 11.28
C GLN A 295 -22.47 43.16 10.30
N MET A 296 -21.29 42.58 10.05
CA MET A 296 -21.13 41.32 9.33
C MET A 296 -20.42 40.37 10.29
N MET A 297 -21.05 39.25 10.61
CA MET A 297 -20.52 38.20 11.49
C MET A 297 -20.29 36.92 10.68
#